data_AF-E9H5L5-F1
#
_entry.id   AF-E9H5L5-F1
#
_cell.length_a   1.000
_cell.length_b   1.000
_cell.length_c   1.000
_cell.angle_alpha   90.00
_cell.angle_beta   90.00
_cell.angle_gamma   90.00
#
_symmetry.space_group_name_H-M   'P 1'
#
loop_
_entity.id
_entity.type
_entity.pdbx_description
1 polymer ?
#
loop_
_entity_poly.entity_id
_entity_poly.type
_entity_poly.pdbx_seq_one_letter_code
_entity_poly.pdbx_strand_id
1 'polypeptide(L)'
;MGWCIPIYIRSDYFYPFDSESSSEERLLAVLIVGLPGEELPLCTGNLLDKRQHHYAKEADGSYDNSRLISKSGSCRLMRYTFDQVVDCFDALYERHYSARKFPNNLISIDRRAQENLHFVFIGDSRIRQQFINFLKFIPDFDWQSEPSPLPYYGYQGDMEVISDVFQLRLSFHWQPLINDTIINLVHQWAIGNETGRPNLTFLGMAVWHMLQNQGADFKLYKRKLTELAASLGQLAKVSQVIWLNQYPTVELFVKIDGYNSDIHSEKIHYYNQAIRQILGDHKSVRIWDSSNPLAEEYVRVCAFSQRVQYAYRDSSDSFFNCKDFSHTGYSALSQATQLLFNDICNAQKLNYMTLE
;
A
#
# COMPACT_ATOMS: atom_id res chain seq x y z
N MET A 1 52.71 -27.60 8.11
CA MET A 1 51.82 -27.75 9.30
C MET A 1 50.95 -26.52 9.37
N GLY A 2 49.85 -26.53 8.61
CA GLY A 2 48.88 -25.43 8.54
C GLY A 2 47.63 -25.83 9.29
N TRP A 3 47.19 -24.98 10.21
CA TRP A 3 45.99 -25.14 11.00
C TRP A 3 44.80 -24.58 10.19
N CYS A 4 43.86 -25.44 9.82
CA CYS A 4 42.53 -25.02 9.37
C CYS A 4 41.54 -25.21 10.53
N ILE A 5 40.90 -24.10 10.91
CA ILE A 5 39.79 -24.05 11.87
C ILE A 5 38.51 -24.43 11.08
N PRO A 6 37.71 -25.42 11.51
CA PRO A 6 36.42 -25.67 10.91
C PRO A 6 35.39 -24.65 11.40
N ILE A 7 34.84 -23.87 10.47
CA ILE A 7 33.65 -23.04 10.69
C ILE A 7 32.44 -23.97 10.70
N TYR A 8 31.79 -24.11 11.86
CA TYR A 8 30.48 -24.76 11.99
C TYR A 8 29.40 -23.80 11.48
N ILE A 9 28.84 -24.08 10.31
CA ILE A 9 27.56 -23.51 9.87
C ILE A 9 26.46 -24.34 10.53
N ARG A 10 25.74 -23.73 11.48
CA ARG A 10 24.58 -24.34 12.13
C ARG A 10 23.40 -24.27 11.17
N SER A 11 23.23 -25.33 10.38
CA SER A 11 22.01 -25.61 9.62
C SER A 11 21.07 -26.33 10.57
N ASP A 12 20.12 -25.62 11.17
CA ASP A 12 18.99 -26.23 11.86
C ASP A 12 17.77 -25.34 11.60
N TYR A 13 16.90 -25.83 10.70
CA TYR A 13 15.45 -25.62 10.53
C TYR A 13 15.07 -25.81 9.04
N PHE A 14 15.44 -26.96 8.48
CA PHE A 14 14.75 -27.53 7.33
C PHE A 14 13.77 -28.57 7.87
N TYR A 15 12.47 -28.27 7.83
CA TYR A 15 11.45 -29.32 7.84
C TYR A 15 11.11 -29.65 6.39
N PRO A 16 11.03 -30.94 6.01
CA PRO A 16 10.64 -31.36 4.67
C PRO A 16 9.13 -31.14 4.53
N PHE A 17 8.72 -30.28 3.60
CA PHE A 17 7.34 -30.24 3.13
C PHE A 17 7.21 -31.30 2.04
N ASP A 18 6.91 -32.53 2.45
CA ASP A 18 6.25 -33.50 1.58
C ASP A 18 4.77 -33.12 1.42
N SER A 19 4.28 -33.44 0.23
CA SER A 19 2.97 -33.18 -0.35
C SER A 19 1.78 -33.25 0.62
N GLU A 20 1.12 -32.11 0.84
CA GLU A 20 -0.34 -32.05 0.96
C GLU A 20 -0.79 -30.59 0.75
N SER A 21 -1.40 -30.34 -0.42
CA SER A 21 -2.10 -29.10 -0.74
C SER A 21 -3.20 -28.85 0.30
N SER A 22 -2.95 -28.00 1.29
CA SER A 22 -4.02 -27.61 2.21
C SER A 22 -3.81 -26.21 2.80
N SER A 23 -4.90 -25.44 2.74
CA SER A 23 -5.23 -24.19 3.44
C SER A 23 -4.81 -22.83 2.85
N GLU A 24 -3.67 -22.66 2.16
CA GLU A 24 -3.33 -21.34 1.56
C GLU A 24 -4.14 -21.01 0.28
N GLU A 25 -4.57 -22.02 -0.48
CA GLU A 25 -5.26 -21.82 -1.76
C GLU A 25 -6.74 -21.38 -1.64
N ARG A 26 -7.33 -21.36 -0.44
CA ARG A 26 -8.78 -21.16 -0.30
C ARG A 26 -9.25 -19.74 0.01
N LEU A 27 -8.34 -18.80 0.29
CA LEU A 27 -8.72 -17.40 0.58
C LEU A 27 -8.74 -16.48 -0.65
N LEU A 28 -8.22 -16.93 -1.79
CA LEU A 28 -8.20 -16.19 -3.08
C LEU A 28 -9.14 -16.79 -4.15
N ALA A 29 -9.92 -17.81 -3.81
CA ALA A 29 -10.70 -18.60 -4.77
C ALA A 29 -11.97 -17.92 -5.31
N VAL A 30 -12.20 -16.63 -5.06
CA VAL A 30 -13.42 -15.93 -5.48
C VAL A 30 -13.11 -14.78 -6.45
N LEU A 31 -12.33 -15.07 -7.49
CA LEU A 31 -12.15 -14.20 -8.66
C LEU A 31 -12.19 -14.95 -10.01
N ILE A 32 -12.54 -16.24 -10.01
CA ILE A 32 -12.45 -17.08 -11.21
C ILE A 32 -13.83 -17.59 -11.60
N VAL A 33 -14.46 -16.89 -12.54
CA VAL A 33 -15.37 -17.54 -13.49
C VAL A 33 -14.85 -17.17 -14.88
N GLY A 34 -13.94 -17.98 -15.40
CA GLY A 34 -13.53 -17.99 -16.80
C GLY A 34 -13.89 -19.35 -17.39
N LEU A 35 -14.43 -19.39 -18.61
CA LEU A 35 -14.65 -20.64 -19.33
C LEU A 35 -13.29 -21.28 -19.64
N PRO A 36 -13.16 -22.61 -19.60
CA PRO A 36 -11.90 -23.28 -19.91
C PRO A 36 -11.47 -22.96 -21.35
N GLY A 37 -10.36 -22.24 -21.50
CA GLY A 37 -9.75 -21.90 -22.80
C GLY A 37 -9.56 -20.41 -23.08
N GLU A 38 -10.13 -19.50 -22.29
CA GLU A 38 -9.90 -18.05 -22.42
C GLU A 38 -8.98 -17.53 -21.31
N GLU A 39 -7.84 -16.93 -21.68
CA GLU A 39 -7.01 -16.19 -20.72
C GLU A 39 -7.76 -14.93 -20.27
N LEU A 40 -8.07 -14.86 -18.98
CA LEU A 40 -8.72 -13.69 -18.39
C LEU A 40 -7.80 -12.45 -18.47
N PRO A 41 -8.37 -11.25 -18.69
CA PRO A 41 -7.60 -10.02 -18.70
C PRO A 41 -6.93 -9.74 -17.35
N LEU A 42 -5.80 -9.03 -17.35
CA LEU A 42 -5.11 -8.65 -16.12
C LEU A 42 -5.93 -7.65 -15.30
N CYS A 43 -6.01 -7.89 -14.00
CA CYS A 43 -6.68 -7.00 -13.06
C CYS A 43 -5.95 -5.65 -12.95
N THR A 44 -6.64 -4.53 -13.20
CA THR A 44 -6.12 -3.15 -13.02
C THR A 44 -7.06 -2.26 -12.22
N GLY A 45 -6.52 -1.25 -11.53
CA GLY A 45 -7.29 -0.30 -10.73
C GLY A 45 -7.52 -0.77 -9.28
N ASN A 46 -8.62 -0.30 -8.69
CA ASN A 46 -9.08 -0.73 -7.38
C ASN A 46 -9.71 -2.14 -7.51
N LEU A 47 -8.87 -3.17 -7.42
CA LEU A 47 -9.09 -4.57 -7.82
C LEU A 47 -10.16 -5.31 -7.01
N LEU A 48 -10.19 -5.11 -5.69
CA LEU A 48 -11.11 -5.85 -4.81
C LEU A 48 -12.34 -5.06 -4.38
N ASP A 49 -12.34 -3.73 -4.54
CA ASP A 49 -13.40 -2.93 -3.94
C ASP A 49 -13.76 -1.65 -4.72
N LYS A 50 -15.05 -1.47 -4.99
CA LYS A 50 -15.67 -0.24 -5.51
C LYS A 50 -16.90 0.17 -4.68
N ARG A 51 -17.11 -0.41 -3.49
CA ARG A 51 -18.31 -0.20 -2.66
C ARG A 51 -18.08 0.92 -1.63
N GLN A 52 -19.18 1.50 -1.15
CA GLN A 52 -19.18 2.35 0.04
C GLN A 52 -19.42 1.46 1.26
N HIS A 53 -18.43 1.36 2.15
CA HIS A 53 -18.56 0.58 3.39
C HIS A 53 -19.16 1.42 4.50
N HIS A 54 -20.49 1.43 4.64
CA HIS A 54 -21.14 2.02 5.81
C HIS A 54 -21.46 0.94 6.83
N TYR A 55 -20.59 0.80 7.83
CA TYR A 55 -20.88 0.00 9.02
C TYR A 55 -21.77 0.81 9.95
N ALA A 56 -23.03 1.04 9.54
CA ALA A 56 -24.05 1.45 10.50
C ALA A 56 -24.23 0.31 11.51
N LYS A 57 -24.60 0.63 12.76
CA LYS A 57 -25.16 -0.38 13.67
C LYS A 57 -26.39 -0.99 13.00
N GLU A 58 -26.24 -2.12 12.34
CA GLU A 58 -27.38 -2.81 11.72
C GLU A 58 -28.25 -3.40 12.81
N ALA A 59 -29.52 -3.02 12.77
CA ALA A 59 -30.59 -3.64 13.52
C ALA A 59 -31.00 -4.99 12.91
N ASP A 60 -30.28 -5.56 11.94
CA ASP A 60 -30.69 -6.78 11.25
C ASP A 60 -29.61 -7.19 10.22
N GLY A 61 -28.65 -7.99 10.70
CA GLY A 61 -27.49 -8.41 9.93
C GLY A 61 -27.83 -9.29 8.73
N SER A 62 -27.49 -8.81 7.54
CA SER A 62 -27.32 -9.63 6.35
C SER A 62 -25.91 -9.43 5.79
N TYR A 63 -25.05 -10.42 5.98
CA TYR A 63 -23.72 -10.43 5.38
C TYR A 63 -23.84 -10.88 3.92
N ASP A 64 -23.79 -9.93 2.98
CA ASP A 64 -23.64 -10.22 1.55
C ASP A 64 -22.31 -10.94 1.29
N ASN A 65 -22.35 -12.21 0.89
CA ASN A 65 -21.16 -13.04 0.61
C ASN A 65 -20.45 -12.68 -0.72
N SER A 66 -20.98 -11.74 -1.51
CA SER A 66 -20.35 -11.27 -2.76
C SER A 66 -19.21 -10.25 -2.55
N ARG A 67 -18.81 -9.99 -1.29
CA ARG A 67 -17.82 -8.96 -0.90
C ARG A 67 -16.44 -9.11 -1.52
N LEU A 68 -16.03 -10.33 -1.89
CA LEU A 68 -14.73 -10.60 -2.54
C LEU A 68 -14.80 -10.64 -4.08
N ILE A 69 -15.99 -10.44 -4.66
CA ILE A 69 -16.21 -10.55 -6.11
C ILE A 69 -16.04 -9.17 -6.75
N SER A 70 -15.08 -9.05 -7.68
CA SER A 70 -14.93 -7.88 -8.55
C SER A 70 -16.24 -7.60 -9.30
N LYS A 71 -16.76 -6.37 -9.20
CA LYS A 71 -17.90 -5.90 -10.01
C LYS A 71 -17.52 -5.64 -11.49
N SER A 72 -16.24 -5.74 -11.84
CA SER A 72 -15.70 -5.39 -13.15
C SER A 72 -15.63 -6.58 -14.12
N GLY A 73 -16.18 -7.73 -13.74
CA GLY A 73 -15.94 -9.01 -14.41
C GLY A 73 -14.74 -9.77 -13.82
N SER A 74 -14.59 -11.03 -14.22
CA SER A 74 -13.46 -11.88 -13.84
C SER A 74 -12.18 -11.35 -14.49
N CYS A 75 -11.13 -11.19 -13.70
CA CYS A 75 -9.81 -10.81 -14.17
C CYS A 75 -8.76 -11.65 -13.42
N ARG A 76 -7.56 -11.78 -14.00
CA ARG A 76 -6.46 -12.53 -13.39
C ARG A 76 -5.56 -11.62 -12.56
N LEU A 77 -5.36 -11.98 -11.30
CA LEU A 77 -4.29 -11.44 -10.45
C LEU A 77 -2.99 -12.18 -10.74
N MET A 78 -1.87 -11.45 -10.74
CA MET A 78 -0.54 -12.00 -10.94
C MET A 78 0.16 -12.16 -9.60
N ARG A 79 0.72 -13.34 -9.36
CA ARG A 79 1.79 -13.50 -8.37
C ARG A 79 3.11 -13.24 -9.10
N TYR A 80 3.63 -12.03 -8.92
CA TYR A 80 4.85 -11.61 -9.62
C TYR A 80 6.05 -12.46 -9.18
N THR A 81 6.75 -13.03 -10.15
CA THR A 81 8.10 -13.57 -9.99
C THR A 81 9.12 -12.42 -9.94
N PHE A 82 10.35 -12.68 -9.47
CA PHE A 82 11.40 -11.66 -9.45
C PHE A 82 11.65 -11.06 -10.84
N ASP A 83 11.75 -11.88 -11.88
CA ASP A 83 11.93 -11.40 -13.26
C ASP A 83 10.79 -10.46 -13.68
N GLN A 84 9.55 -10.80 -13.35
CA GLN A 84 8.40 -9.94 -13.66
C GLN A 84 8.33 -8.64 -12.83
N VAL A 85 8.92 -8.64 -11.63
CA VAL A 85 9.10 -7.42 -10.84
C VAL A 85 10.10 -6.51 -11.55
N VAL A 86 11.22 -7.06 -12.02
CA VAL A 86 12.24 -6.33 -12.79
C VAL A 86 11.63 -5.74 -14.05
N ASP A 87 10.95 -6.56 -14.86
CA ASP A 87 10.26 -6.09 -16.07
C ASP A 87 9.27 -4.93 -15.79
N CYS A 88 8.60 -4.97 -14.64
CA CYS A 88 7.68 -3.90 -14.26
C CYS A 88 8.42 -2.60 -13.97
N PHE A 89 9.52 -2.64 -13.20
CA PHE A 89 10.31 -1.46 -12.90
C PHE A 89 10.95 -0.86 -14.15
N ASP A 90 11.47 -1.70 -15.04
CA ASP A 90 12.01 -1.27 -16.34
C ASP A 90 10.92 -0.57 -17.17
N ALA A 91 9.73 -1.14 -17.26
CA ALA A 91 8.59 -0.54 -17.96
C ALA A 91 8.17 0.82 -17.34
N LEU A 92 8.18 0.93 -16.01
CA LEU A 92 7.88 2.18 -15.31
C LEU A 92 8.94 3.25 -15.57
N TYR A 93 10.21 2.86 -15.59
CA TYR A 93 11.34 3.74 -15.89
C TYR A 93 11.28 4.26 -17.33
N GLU A 94 11.10 3.36 -18.31
CA GLU A 94 11.01 3.72 -19.73
C GLU A 94 9.84 4.65 -20.04
N ARG A 95 8.70 4.44 -19.38
CA ARG A 95 7.55 5.35 -19.50
C ARG A 95 7.87 6.75 -18.98
N HIS A 96 8.52 6.84 -17.81
CA HIS A 96 8.93 8.12 -17.25
C HIS A 96 9.90 8.84 -18.18
N TYR A 97 10.89 8.12 -18.70
CA TYR A 97 11.87 8.68 -19.63
C TYR A 97 11.22 9.13 -20.95
N SER A 98 10.33 8.33 -21.52
CA SER A 98 9.64 8.63 -22.79
C SER A 98 8.67 9.82 -22.69
N ALA A 99 8.06 10.04 -21.51
CA ALA A 99 7.20 11.20 -21.27
C ALA A 99 7.97 12.53 -21.27
N ARG A 100 9.28 12.49 -21.01
CA ARG A 100 10.17 13.65 -21.13
C ARG A 100 10.55 13.84 -22.59
N LYS A 101 9.76 14.61 -23.34
CA LYS A 101 10.17 15.09 -24.67
C LYS A 101 11.45 15.91 -24.51
N PHE A 102 12.60 15.35 -24.86
CA PHE A 102 13.84 16.11 -24.98
C PHE A 102 13.87 16.80 -26.35
N PRO A 103 13.78 18.15 -26.41
CA PRO A 103 14.07 18.86 -27.65
C PRO A 103 15.59 18.81 -27.84
N ASN A 104 16.02 18.04 -28.85
CA ASN A 104 17.35 17.93 -29.45
C ASN A 104 18.04 16.57 -29.27
N ASN A 105 18.37 15.97 -30.42
CA ASN A 105 19.06 14.69 -30.63
C ASN A 105 20.55 14.70 -30.19
N LEU A 106 20.84 15.17 -28.98
CA LEU A 106 22.14 14.98 -28.32
C LEU A 106 21.87 14.30 -26.97
N ILE A 107 21.43 13.05 -27.06
CA ILE A 107 21.35 12.14 -25.91
C ILE A 107 22.79 11.72 -25.63
N SER A 108 23.48 12.42 -24.73
CA SER A 108 24.62 11.79 -24.06
C SER A 108 24.06 10.63 -23.24
N ILE A 109 24.64 9.44 -23.41
CA ILE A 109 24.35 8.23 -22.64
C ILE A 109 24.41 8.52 -21.11
N ASP A 110 25.18 9.54 -20.74
CA ASP A 110 25.35 10.10 -19.40
C ASP A 110 24.06 10.66 -18.74
N ARG A 111 23.10 11.19 -19.52
CA ARG A 111 21.84 11.73 -18.94
C ARG A 111 20.77 10.68 -18.67
N ARG A 112 20.87 9.49 -19.27
CA ARG A 112 20.07 8.33 -18.84
C ARG A 112 20.45 7.85 -17.43
N ALA A 113 21.57 8.33 -16.88
CA ALA A 113 22.14 7.89 -15.61
C ALA A 113 21.82 8.81 -14.42
N GLN A 114 20.87 9.76 -14.52
CA GLN A 114 20.85 10.88 -13.56
C GLN A 114 19.57 11.13 -12.77
N GLU A 115 18.45 10.46 -13.04
CA GLU A 115 17.29 10.55 -12.13
C GLU A 115 16.65 9.18 -11.92
N ASN A 116 16.83 8.66 -10.70
CA ASN A 116 16.16 7.46 -10.24
C ASN A 116 14.64 7.62 -10.32
N LEU A 117 13.95 6.54 -10.69
CA LEU A 117 12.51 6.43 -10.47
C LEU A 117 12.22 6.68 -9.00
N HIS A 118 11.41 7.68 -8.67
CA HIS A 118 11.16 8.11 -7.31
C HIS A 118 9.74 7.80 -6.88
N PHE A 119 9.56 6.86 -5.96
CA PHE A 119 8.28 6.62 -5.30
C PHE A 119 8.29 7.16 -3.88
N VAL A 120 7.19 7.76 -3.49
CA VAL A 120 7.04 8.40 -2.19
C VAL A 120 5.81 7.84 -1.47
N PHE A 121 5.98 7.47 -0.21
CA PHE A 121 4.92 7.06 0.71
C PHE A 121 4.77 8.14 1.79
N ILE A 122 3.57 8.68 1.96
CA ILE A 122 3.32 9.79 2.88
C ILE A 122 2.18 9.44 3.81
N GLY A 123 2.46 9.42 5.11
CA GLY A 123 1.38 9.31 6.08
C GLY A 123 1.79 8.86 7.46
N ASP A 124 0.87 8.12 8.08
CA ASP A 124 1.01 7.58 9.42
C ASP A 124 1.67 6.18 9.43
N SER A 125 1.61 5.50 10.57
CA SER A 125 2.21 4.18 10.81
C SER A 125 1.70 3.08 9.88
N ARG A 126 0.48 3.22 9.34
CA ARG A 126 -0.07 2.28 8.36
C ARG A 126 0.62 2.45 7.00
N ILE A 127 0.83 3.68 6.57
CA ILE A 127 1.59 3.96 5.33
C ILE A 127 3.05 3.55 5.50
N ARG A 128 3.63 3.73 6.68
CA ARG A 128 4.96 3.19 7.01
C ARG A 128 5.03 1.67 6.87
N GLN A 129 4.04 0.94 7.39
CA GLN A 129 3.95 -0.51 7.23
C GLN A 129 3.84 -0.92 5.75
N GLN A 130 3.05 -0.19 4.98
CA GLN A 130 2.93 -0.38 3.54
C GLN A 130 4.25 -0.15 2.80
N PHE A 131 5.02 0.89 3.17
CA PHE A 131 6.36 1.16 2.64
C PHE A 131 7.33 0.01 2.95
N ILE A 132 7.47 -0.36 4.23
CA ILE A 132 8.37 -1.46 4.65
C ILE A 132 8.00 -2.76 3.93
N ASN A 133 6.71 -3.03 3.77
CA ASN A 133 6.27 -4.24 3.10
C ASN A 133 6.44 -4.18 1.57
N PHE A 134 6.40 -2.99 0.97
CA PHE A 134 6.71 -2.78 -0.45
C PHE A 134 8.19 -3.02 -0.75
N LEU A 135 9.10 -2.69 0.18
CA LEU A 135 10.53 -2.98 0.04
C LEU A 135 10.80 -4.46 -0.22
N LYS A 136 9.92 -5.39 0.18
CA LYS A 136 10.10 -6.83 -0.07
C LYS A 136 10.10 -7.21 -1.55
N PHE A 137 9.67 -6.32 -2.45
CA PHE A 137 9.81 -6.52 -3.89
C PHE A 137 11.20 -6.16 -4.41
N ILE A 138 12.00 -5.47 -3.61
CA ILE A 138 13.34 -5.00 -3.95
C ILE A 138 14.34 -5.94 -3.27
N PRO A 139 15.34 -6.51 -3.97
CA PRO A 139 16.44 -7.20 -3.34
C PRO A 139 17.20 -6.25 -2.41
N ASP A 140 17.60 -6.72 -1.23
CA ASP A 140 18.21 -5.90 -0.18
C ASP A 140 19.74 -5.76 -0.30
N PHE A 141 20.37 -6.48 -1.23
CA PHE A 141 21.82 -6.52 -1.36
C PHE A 141 22.46 -5.19 -1.81
N ASP A 142 21.70 -4.30 -2.45
CA ASP A 142 22.16 -3.00 -2.94
C ASP A 142 21.49 -1.81 -2.25
N TRP A 143 20.73 -2.05 -1.17
CA TRP A 143 20.03 -0.98 -0.48
C TRP A 143 20.99 -0.01 0.19
N GLN A 144 20.88 1.26 -0.21
CA GLN A 144 21.41 2.38 0.54
C GLN A 144 20.24 3.03 1.29
N SER A 145 20.22 2.92 2.62
CA SER A 145 19.10 3.42 3.41
C SER A 145 19.47 4.58 4.32
N GLU A 146 18.54 5.51 4.51
CA GLU A 146 18.60 6.51 5.57
C GLU A 146 17.32 6.46 6.41
N PRO A 147 17.40 6.22 7.74
CA PRO A 147 18.62 5.87 8.47
C PRO A 147 19.15 4.46 8.09
N SER A 148 20.43 4.22 8.42
CA SER A 148 21.09 2.92 8.23
C SER A 148 21.56 2.36 9.58
N PRO A 149 21.12 1.16 9.99
CA PRO A 149 20.11 0.32 9.33
C PRO A 149 18.72 0.95 9.38
N LEU A 150 17.81 0.52 8.50
CA LEU A 150 16.41 0.93 8.56
C LEU A 150 15.83 0.62 9.95
N PRO A 151 15.10 1.56 10.55
CA PRO A 151 14.67 1.43 11.92
C PRO A 151 13.47 0.48 12.01
N TYR A 152 13.45 -0.32 13.08
CA TYR A 152 12.40 -1.30 13.35
C TYR A 152 11.15 -0.65 13.99
N TYR A 153 10.19 -1.45 14.47
CA TYR A 153 8.86 -1.00 14.93
C TYR A 153 8.84 0.32 15.73
N GLY A 154 7.88 1.19 15.39
CA GLY A 154 7.57 2.39 16.15
C GLY A 154 8.34 3.65 15.76
N TYR A 155 9.23 3.59 14.77
CA TYR A 155 9.89 4.79 14.24
C TYR A 155 8.89 5.77 13.61
N GLN A 156 9.00 7.03 14.01
CA GLN A 156 8.13 8.15 13.61
C GLN A 156 8.93 9.25 12.91
N GLY A 157 9.77 8.84 11.96
CA GLY A 157 10.56 9.76 11.15
C GLY A 157 10.58 9.32 9.70
N ASP A 158 11.23 10.14 8.89
CA ASP A 158 11.39 9.88 7.47
C ASP A 158 12.38 8.74 7.22
N MET A 159 12.15 8.01 6.14
CA MET A 159 13.04 6.95 5.66
C MET A 159 13.28 7.09 4.17
N GLU A 160 14.44 6.66 3.71
CA GLU A 160 14.78 6.56 2.31
C GLU A 160 15.52 5.25 2.04
N VAL A 161 15.26 4.67 0.86
CA VAL A 161 15.99 3.53 0.30
C VAL A 161 16.29 3.83 -1.16
N ILE A 162 17.56 3.71 -1.54
CA ILE A 162 18.02 3.79 -2.92
C ILE A 162 18.51 2.40 -3.33
N SER A 163 18.07 1.94 -4.50
CA SER A 163 18.59 0.75 -5.19
C SER A 163 19.16 1.19 -6.52
N ASP A 164 20.47 0.98 -6.69
CA ASP A 164 21.18 1.33 -7.92
C ASP A 164 20.81 0.36 -9.05
N VAL A 165 20.55 -0.92 -8.72
CA VAL A 165 20.19 -1.95 -9.69
C VAL A 165 18.86 -1.62 -10.37
N PHE A 166 17.88 -1.10 -9.63
CA PHE A 166 16.61 -0.66 -10.20
C PHE A 166 16.58 0.81 -10.61
N GLN A 167 17.65 1.56 -10.38
CA GLN A 167 17.64 3.03 -10.49
C GLN A 167 16.41 3.61 -9.75
N LEU A 168 16.18 3.13 -8.53
CA LEU A 168 14.96 3.36 -7.77
C LEU A 168 15.28 4.09 -6.47
N ARG A 169 14.52 5.14 -6.19
CA ARG A 169 14.49 5.84 -4.92
C ARG A 169 13.10 5.66 -4.31
N LEU A 170 13.05 5.09 -3.11
CA LEU A 170 11.83 4.94 -2.32
C LEU A 170 11.97 5.81 -1.08
N SER A 171 11.04 6.73 -0.84
CA SER A 171 11.02 7.50 0.41
C SER A 171 9.70 7.36 1.16
N PHE A 172 9.79 7.37 2.47
CA PHE A 172 8.68 7.47 3.40
C PHE A 172 8.78 8.79 4.16
N HIS A 173 7.73 9.61 4.10
CA HIS A 173 7.61 10.81 4.91
C HIS A 173 6.58 10.58 6.03
N TRP A 174 7.03 10.73 7.28
CA TRP A 174 6.18 10.66 8.44
C TRP A 174 5.35 11.94 8.54
N GLN A 175 4.13 11.88 8.01
CA GLN A 175 3.17 12.99 8.00
C GLN A 175 1.81 12.47 8.45
N PRO A 176 1.62 12.19 9.74
CA PRO A 176 0.37 11.61 10.23
C PRO A 176 -0.84 12.55 10.08
N LEU A 177 -0.61 13.86 10.04
CA LEU A 177 -1.62 14.90 9.91
C LEU A 177 -1.45 15.67 8.60
N ILE A 178 -2.57 16.18 8.08
CA ILE A 178 -2.57 17.08 6.93
C ILE A 178 -2.33 18.49 7.49
N ASN A 179 -1.16 19.04 7.20
CA ASN A 179 -0.69 20.33 7.68
C ASN A 179 -0.12 21.16 6.51
N ASP A 180 0.30 22.39 6.80
CA ASP A 180 0.83 23.29 5.78
C ASP A 180 2.14 22.80 5.18
N THR A 181 2.93 22.03 5.93
CA THR A 181 4.19 21.44 5.45
C THR A 181 3.94 20.48 4.30
N ILE A 182 3.03 19.51 4.47
CA ILE A 182 2.74 18.55 3.38
C ILE A 182 2.00 19.21 2.21
N ILE A 183 1.13 20.19 2.49
CA ILE A 183 0.45 20.96 1.43
C ILE A 183 1.48 21.69 0.56
N ASN A 184 2.45 22.37 1.20
CA ASN A 184 3.50 23.10 0.49
C ASN A 184 4.45 22.16 -0.26
N LEU A 185 4.81 21.00 0.33
CA LEU A 185 5.66 20.00 -0.32
C LEU A 185 5.02 19.48 -1.61
N VAL A 186 3.75 19.05 -1.55
CA VAL A 186 3.00 18.58 -2.72
C VAL A 186 2.81 19.71 -3.74
N HIS A 187 2.55 20.93 -3.28
CA HIS A 187 2.45 22.08 -4.16
C HIS A 187 3.75 22.32 -4.94
N GLN A 188 4.90 22.31 -4.25
CA GLN A 188 6.22 22.45 -4.88
C GLN A 188 6.49 21.36 -5.91
N TRP A 189 6.13 20.11 -5.62
CA TRP A 189 6.23 19.04 -6.63
C TRP A 189 5.30 19.26 -7.83
N ALA A 190 4.11 19.80 -7.61
CA ALA A 190 3.13 20.03 -8.66
C ALA A 190 3.54 21.15 -9.65
N ILE A 191 4.14 22.24 -9.15
CA ILE A 191 4.44 23.43 -9.96
C ILE A 191 5.93 23.72 -10.16
N GLY A 192 6.80 23.13 -9.34
CA GLY A 192 8.25 23.36 -9.37
C GLY A 192 8.95 22.64 -10.51
N ASN A 193 10.28 22.75 -10.53
CA ASN A 193 11.10 22.01 -11.48
C ASN A 193 10.96 20.49 -11.27
N GLU A 194 11.28 19.71 -12.31
CA GLU A 194 11.14 18.26 -12.26
C GLU A 194 12.09 17.58 -11.26
N THR A 195 13.17 18.26 -10.88
CA THR A 195 14.18 17.74 -9.96
C THR A 195 13.56 17.41 -8.60
N GLY A 196 13.61 16.13 -8.22
CA GLY A 196 13.06 15.64 -6.95
C GLY A 196 11.55 15.50 -6.90
N ARG A 197 10.84 15.65 -8.03
CA ARG A 197 9.41 15.33 -8.15
C ARG A 197 9.22 13.81 -8.15
N PRO A 198 8.31 13.26 -7.35
CA PRO A 198 8.02 11.83 -7.38
C PRO A 198 7.31 11.41 -8.66
N ASN A 199 7.62 10.22 -9.15
CA ASN A 199 6.92 9.56 -10.25
C ASN A 199 5.61 8.91 -9.80
N LEU A 200 5.59 8.44 -8.55
CA LEU A 200 4.45 7.80 -7.94
C LEU A 200 4.38 8.18 -6.45
N THR A 201 3.23 8.70 -6.04
CA THR A 201 2.99 9.11 -4.65
C THR A 201 1.84 8.31 -4.05
N PHE A 202 2.09 7.65 -2.93
CA PHE A 202 1.10 6.99 -2.10
C PHE A 202 0.84 7.85 -0.86
N LEU A 203 -0.42 8.15 -0.57
CA LEU A 203 -0.80 8.96 0.58
C LEU A 203 -1.86 8.28 1.44
N GLY A 204 -1.80 8.49 2.75
CA GLY A 204 -2.90 8.14 3.65
C GLY A 204 -2.72 8.70 5.05
N MET A 205 -3.61 9.62 5.44
CA MET A 205 -3.44 10.48 6.62
C MET A 205 -4.80 10.73 7.29
N ALA A 206 -5.47 9.67 7.74
CA ALA A 206 -6.81 9.79 8.32
C ALA A 206 -6.82 9.54 9.83
N VAL A 207 -6.07 8.53 10.29
CA VAL A 207 -6.16 7.99 11.65
C VAL A 207 -5.85 9.04 12.71
N TRP A 208 -4.76 9.79 12.54
CA TRP A 208 -4.34 10.76 13.55
C TRP A 208 -5.31 11.93 13.71
N HIS A 209 -6.05 12.29 12.66
CA HIS A 209 -7.12 13.30 12.75
C HIS A 209 -8.34 12.81 13.52
N MET A 210 -8.42 11.52 13.84
CA MET A 210 -9.50 10.95 14.66
C MET A 210 -9.13 10.96 16.15
N LEU A 211 -7.86 11.06 16.51
CA LEU A 211 -7.40 10.94 17.89
C LEU A 211 -7.78 12.17 18.72
N GLN A 212 -8.26 11.95 19.94
CA GLN A 212 -8.67 13.04 20.85
C GLN A 212 -7.51 13.93 21.24
N ASN A 213 -6.32 13.36 21.44
CA ASN A 213 -5.11 14.13 21.74
C ASN A 213 -4.61 15.00 20.56
N GLN A 214 -5.14 14.79 19.35
CA GLN A 214 -4.93 15.64 18.17
C GLN A 214 -6.11 16.58 17.92
N GLY A 215 -7.08 16.62 18.83
CA GLY A 215 -8.29 17.46 18.77
C GLY A 215 -9.49 16.83 18.07
N ALA A 216 -9.31 15.71 17.35
CA ALA A 216 -10.37 14.99 16.63
C ALA A 216 -11.29 15.89 15.77
N ASP A 217 -10.73 16.95 15.17
CA ASP A 217 -11.50 17.98 14.45
C ASP A 217 -11.74 17.59 12.98
N PHE A 218 -12.90 16.97 12.73
CA PHE A 218 -13.32 16.60 11.38
C PHE A 218 -13.53 17.80 10.43
N LYS A 219 -13.88 18.99 10.95
CA LYS A 219 -14.02 20.19 10.10
C LYS A 219 -12.66 20.69 9.64
N LEU A 220 -11.68 20.72 10.55
CA LEU A 220 -10.29 21.01 10.22
C LEU A 220 -9.74 20.02 9.20
N TYR A 221 -9.98 18.72 9.41
CA TYR A 221 -9.58 17.67 8.47
C TYR A 221 -10.10 17.95 7.05
N LYS A 222 -11.41 18.20 6.90
CA LYS A 222 -12.00 18.50 5.59
C LYS A 222 -11.38 19.73 4.94
N ARG A 223 -11.22 20.83 5.70
CA ARG A 223 -10.61 22.07 5.18
C ARG A 223 -9.18 21.81 4.67
N LYS A 224 -8.35 21.16 5.49
CA LYS A 224 -6.96 20.86 5.12
C LYS A 224 -6.84 19.85 3.99
N LEU A 225 -7.74 18.86 3.94
CA LEU A 225 -7.83 17.94 2.81
C LEU A 225 -8.23 18.66 1.52
N THR A 226 -9.15 19.62 1.56
CA THR A 226 -9.50 20.44 0.39
C THR A 226 -8.32 21.27 -0.10
N GLU A 227 -7.55 21.88 0.80
CA GLU A 227 -6.32 22.60 0.44
C GLU A 227 -5.29 21.66 -0.20
N LEU A 228 -5.07 20.48 0.37
CA LEU A 228 -4.16 19.47 -0.18
C LEU A 228 -4.65 18.92 -1.54
N ALA A 229 -5.96 18.70 -1.69
CA ALA A 229 -6.56 18.13 -2.89
C ALA A 229 -6.27 18.95 -4.15
N ALA A 230 -6.30 20.29 -4.04
CA ALA A 230 -5.93 21.16 -5.15
C ALA A 230 -4.50 20.88 -5.65
N SER A 231 -3.54 20.74 -4.73
CA SER A 231 -2.14 20.44 -5.06
C SER A 231 -1.97 19.02 -5.59
N LEU A 232 -2.65 18.02 -5.00
CA LEU A 232 -2.65 16.64 -5.48
C LEU A 232 -3.23 16.53 -6.90
N GLY A 233 -4.31 17.26 -7.20
CA GLY A 233 -4.91 17.30 -8.52
C GLY A 233 -3.99 17.89 -9.59
N GLN A 234 -3.14 18.84 -9.22
CA GLN A 234 -2.12 19.38 -10.13
C GLN A 234 -0.93 18.41 -10.28
N LEU A 235 -0.45 17.83 -9.17
CA LEU A 235 0.62 16.82 -9.20
C LEU A 235 0.22 15.62 -10.06
N ALA A 236 -1.04 15.17 -9.97
CA ALA A 236 -1.57 14.04 -10.72
C ALA A 236 -1.62 14.25 -12.26
N LYS A 237 -1.33 15.47 -12.76
CA LYS A 237 -1.16 15.73 -14.19
C LYS A 237 0.23 15.36 -14.71
N VAL A 238 1.20 15.31 -13.81
CA VAL A 238 2.63 15.13 -14.13
C VAL A 238 3.28 13.97 -13.36
N SER A 239 2.51 13.31 -12.48
CA SER A 239 2.91 12.20 -11.63
C SER A 239 1.71 11.28 -11.38
N GLN A 240 1.96 10.04 -10.94
CA GLN A 240 0.89 9.17 -10.46
C GLN A 240 0.62 9.44 -8.98
N VAL A 241 -0.65 9.61 -8.61
CA VAL A 241 -1.06 9.87 -7.23
C VAL A 241 -2.12 8.86 -6.82
N ILE A 242 -1.83 8.12 -5.74
CA ILE A 242 -2.72 7.12 -5.15
C ILE A 242 -2.99 7.47 -3.69
N TRP A 243 -4.26 7.70 -3.35
CA TRP A 243 -4.72 7.82 -1.98
C TRP A 243 -5.16 6.46 -1.45
N LEU A 244 -4.42 5.92 -0.48
CA LEU A 244 -4.76 4.68 0.22
C LEU A 244 -5.79 5.02 1.30
N ASN A 245 -7.04 4.61 1.09
CA ASN A 245 -8.09 4.84 2.07
C ASN A 245 -7.84 4.08 3.38
N GLN A 246 -8.35 4.61 4.49
CA GLN A 246 -8.25 3.91 5.77
C GLN A 246 -9.14 2.68 5.74
N TYR A 247 -8.60 1.50 6.04
CA TYR A 247 -9.38 0.27 6.06
C TYR A 247 -10.42 0.29 7.19
N PRO A 248 -11.57 -0.39 7.05
CA PRO A 248 -12.50 -0.57 8.14
C PRO A 248 -11.83 -1.30 9.33
N THR A 249 -12.32 -1.02 10.54
CA THR A 249 -11.84 -1.63 11.78
C THR A 249 -12.98 -2.37 12.48
N VAL A 250 -12.84 -2.76 13.75
CA VAL A 250 -13.97 -3.16 14.60
C VAL A 250 -14.08 -2.23 15.80
N GLU A 251 -15.32 -1.93 16.17
CA GLU A 251 -15.66 -1.34 17.44
C GLU A 251 -15.45 -2.36 18.56
N LEU A 252 -14.34 -2.21 19.29
CA LEU A 252 -14.21 -2.87 20.58
C LEU A 252 -14.62 -1.91 21.69
N PHE A 253 -15.70 -2.24 22.38
CA PHE A 253 -16.18 -1.50 23.56
C PHE A 253 -15.36 -1.77 24.83
N VAL A 254 -14.37 -2.66 24.74
CA VAL A 254 -13.42 -2.94 25.82
C VAL A 254 -12.17 -2.11 25.57
N LYS A 255 -11.71 -1.37 26.60
CA LYS A 255 -10.42 -0.67 26.54
C LYS A 255 -9.32 -1.71 26.39
N ILE A 256 -8.69 -1.75 25.22
CA ILE A 256 -7.47 -2.49 24.93
C ILE A 256 -6.30 -1.50 24.90
N ASP A 257 -5.06 -1.98 24.79
CA ASP A 257 -3.84 -1.14 24.75
C ASP A 257 -3.71 -0.30 23.45
N GLY A 258 -4.81 0.24 22.92
CA GLY A 258 -4.86 1.01 21.66
C GLY A 258 -5.89 2.16 21.68
N TYR A 259 -6.02 2.84 20.53
CA TYR A 259 -6.92 3.99 20.35
C TYR A 259 -8.34 3.58 19.90
N ASN A 260 -8.81 2.41 20.31
CA ASN A 260 -10.07 1.82 19.85
C ASN A 260 -11.32 2.59 20.30
N SER A 261 -11.20 3.51 21.26
CA SER A 261 -12.26 4.48 21.61
C SER A 261 -12.34 5.65 20.63
N ASP A 262 -11.23 6.00 20.00
CA ASP A 262 -11.10 7.20 19.16
C ASP A 262 -11.25 6.87 17.68
N ILE A 263 -10.84 5.66 17.30
CA ILE A 263 -10.85 5.13 15.94
C ILE A 263 -11.84 3.97 15.89
N HIS A 264 -12.94 4.17 15.16
CA HIS A 264 -13.96 3.15 14.95
C HIS A 264 -14.54 3.23 13.54
N SER A 265 -15.19 2.16 13.09
CA SER A 265 -15.56 1.96 11.69
C SER A 265 -16.52 3.01 11.15
N GLU A 266 -17.48 3.46 11.95
CA GLU A 266 -18.39 4.54 11.57
C GLU A 266 -17.63 5.86 11.34
N LYS A 267 -16.67 6.20 12.22
CA LYS A 267 -15.85 7.39 12.04
C LYS A 267 -14.92 7.27 10.83
N ILE A 268 -14.29 6.12 10.63
CA ILE A 268 -13.50 5.84 9.42
C ILE A 268 -14.35 6.02 8.17
N HIS A 269 -15.60 5.53 8.18
CA HIS A 269 -16.53 5.72 7.07
C HIS A 269 -16.71 7.20 6.72
N TYR A 270 -16.99 8.06 7.70
CA TYR A 270 -17.18 9.49 7.45
C TYR A 270 -15.93 10.18 6.88
N TYR A 271 -14.74 9.81 7.36
CA TYR A 271 -13.49 10.34 6.81
C TYR A 271 -13.25 9.85 5.37
N ASN A 272 -13.44 8.56 5.10
CA ASN A 272 -13.33 8.00 3.76
C ASN A 272 -14.35 8.59 2.78
N GLN A 273 -15.57 8.90 3.24
CA GLN A 273 -16.57 9.61 2.43
C GLN A 273 -16.14 11.04 2.11
N ALA A 274 -15.60 11.77 3.09
CA ALA A 274 -15.04 13.10 2.84
C ALA A 274 -13.89 13.06 1.83
N ILE A 275 -13.00 12.05 1.92
CA ILE A 275 -11.95 11.81 0.93
C ILE A 275 -12.54 11.62 -0.47
N ARG A 276 -13.55 10.77 -0.61
CA ARG A 276 -14.21 10.54 -1.92
C ARG A 276 -14.84 11.80 -2.49
N GLN A 277 -15.51 12.58 -1.65
CA GLN A 277 -16.14 13.82 -2.08
C GLN A 277 -15.10 14.84 -2.53
N ILE A 278 -14.05 15.05 -1.74
CA ILE A 278 -13.05 16.09 -1.99
C ILE A 278 -12.06 15.70 -3.09
N LEU A 279 -11.53 14.47 -3.06
CA LEU A 279 -10.59 13.99 -4.09
C LEU A 279 -11.29 13.53 -5.36
N GLY A 280 -12.58 13.17 -5.30
CA GLY A 280 -13.37 12.75 -6.47
C GLY A 280 -13.50 13.83 -7.55
N ASP A 281 -13.40 15.10 -7.17
CA ASP A 281 -13.33 16.23 -8.10
C ASP A 281 -12.02 16.24 -8.92
N HIS A 282 -11.01 15.49 -8.47
CA HIS A 282 -9.71 15.36 -9.12
C HIS A 282 -9.53 13.95 -9.70
N LYS A 283 -10.15 13.69 -10.85
CA LYS A 283 -10.22 12.36 -11.50
C LYS A 283 -8.86 11.63 -11.70
N SER A 284 -7.76 12.36 -11.78
CA SER A 284 -6.41 11.79 -11.93
C SER A 284 -5.82 11.27 -10.60
N VAL A 285 -6.38 11.66 -9.45
CA VAL A 285 -6.02 11.12 -8.15
C VAL A 285 -6.80 9.83 -7.95
N ARG A 286 -6.09 8.71 -7.81
CA ARG A 286 -6.72 7.40 -7.66
C ARG A 286 -6.96 7.10 -6.20
N ILE A 287 -8.20 6.80 -5.82
CA ILE A 287 -8.52 6.32 -4.47
C ILE A 287 -8.49 4.79 -4.49
N TRP A 288 -7.79 4.20 -3.52
CA TRP A 288 -7.52 2.77 -3.46
C TRP A 288 -8.03 2.14 -2.16
N ASP A 289 -8.83 1.09 -2.29
CA ASP A 289 -9.58 0.41 -1.23
C ASP A 289 -9.44 -1.11 -1.27
N SER A 290 -8.59 -1.65 -2.15
CA SER A 290 -8.52 -3.11 -2.37
C SER A 290 -7.98 -3.88 -1.16
N SER A 291 -7.48 -3.17 -0.15
CA SER A 291 -7.13 -3.73 1.16
C SER A 291 -8.32 -3.92 2.10
N ASN A 292 -9.46 -3.28 1.85
CA ASN A 292 -10.61 -3.31 2.77
C ASN A 292 -11.11 -4.73 3.04
N PRO A 293 -11.38 -5.59 2.02
CA PRO A 293 -11.90 -6.94 2.29
C PRO A 293 -10.89 -7.80 3.06
N LEU A 294 -9.58 -7.59 2.83
CA LEU A 294 -8.52 -8.29 3.55
C LEU A 294 -8.48 -7.85 5.03
N ALA A 295 -8.62 -6.54 5.28
CA ALA A 295 -8.71 -5.99 6.62
C ALA A 295 -9.98 -6.48 7.35
N GLU A 296 -11.11 -6.62 6.65
CA GLU A 296 -12.37 -7.14 7.23
C GLU A 296 -12.25 -8.59 7.69
N GLU A 297 -11.75 -9.48 6.83
CA GLU A 297 -11.56 -10.88 7.19
C GLU A 297 -10.56 -11.02 8.34
N TYR A 298 -9.50 -10.22 8.31
CA TYR A 298 -8.55 -10.13 9.39
C TYR A 298 -9.19 -9.70 10.72
N VAL A 299 -9.99 -8.64 10.70
CA VAL A 299 -10.72 -8.15 11.86
C VAL A 299 -11.73 -9.19 12.38
N ARG A 300 -12.38 -9.94 11.48
CA ARG A 300 -13.28 -11.06 11.84
C ARG A 300 -12.54 -12.17 12.57
N VAL A 301 -11.33 -12.54 12.11
CA VAL A 301 -10.47 -13.53 12.78
C VAL A 301 -10.04 -13.04 14.16
N CYS A 302 -9.73 -11.75 14.32
CA CYS A 302 -9.43 -11.18 15.63
C CYS A 302 -10.61 -11.28 16.60
N ALA A 303 -11.81 -10.94 16.15
CA ALA A 303 -13.02 -11.06 16.95
C ALA A 303 -13.35 -12.52 17.33
N PHE A 304 -13.10 -13.47 16.42
CA PHE A 304 -13.25 -14.90 16.70
C PHE A 304 -12.23 -15.40 17.72
N SER A 305 -10.95 -15.04 17.55
CA SER A 305 -9.86 -15.51 18.42
C SER A 305 -10.03 -15.07 19.87
N GLN A 306 -10.58 -13.87 20.10
CA GLN A 306 -10.94 -13.39 21.45
C GLN A 306 -11.99 -14.28 22.14
N ARG A 307 -12.89 -14.94 21.39
CA ARG A 307 -13.91 -15.84 21.96
C ARG A 307 -13.37 -17.20 22.36
N VAL A 308 -12.35 -17.70 21.67
CA VAL A 308 -11.87 -19.09 21.81
C VAL A 308 -10.71 -19.21 22.82
N GLN A 309 -10.35 -18.15 23.55
CA GLN A 309 -9.22 -18.12 24.51
C GLN A 309 -7.87 -18.58 23.94
N TYR A 310 -7.73 -18.70 22.61
CA TYR A 310 -6.45 -18.84 21.91
C TYR A 310 -5.77 -17.48 21.84
N ALA A 311 -5.59 -16.83 22.99
CA ALA A 311 -4.85 -15.58 23.08
C ALA A 311 -3.37 -15.92 23.24
N TYR A 312 -2.69 -16.15 22.11
CA TYR A 312 -1.24 -16.02 22.08
C TYR A 312 -0.90 -14.62 22.60
N ARG A 313 -0.20 -14.57 23.74
CA ARG A 313 0.25 -13.34 24.42
C ARG A 313 1.44 -12.66 23.72
N ASP A 314 1.89 -13.17 22.60
CA ASP A 314 3.02 -12.64 21.82
C ASP A 314 2.78 -13.04 20.35
N SER A 315 3.09 -12.26 19.32
CA SER A 315 4.12 -11.24 19.20
C SER A 315 3.70 -10.14 18.22
N SER A 316 4.42 -9.03 18.26
CA SER A 316 4.41 -7.90 17.32
C SER A 316 4.61 -8.24 15.83
N ASP A 317 4.71 -9.52 15.47
CA ASP A 317 5.06 -10.05 14.15
C ASP A 317 4.17 -11.24 13.72
N SER A 318 3.03 -11.41 14.38
CA SER A 318 2.12 -12.52 14.08
C SER A 318 1.43 -12.35 12.73
N PHE A 319 1.11 -13.48 12.08
CA PHE A 319 0.23 -13.57 10.90
C PHE A 319 -1.05 -12.71 11.07
N PHE A 320 -1.47 -12.48 12.33
CA PHE A 320 -2.58 -11.63 12.74
C PHE A 320 -2.22 -10.73 13.96
N ASN A 321 -2.44 -9.40 13.91
CA ASN A 321 -2.13 -8.42 14.99
C ASN A 321 -3.38 -7.78 15.66
N CYS A 322 -4.00 -8.46 16.61
CA CYS A 322 -5.24 -7.97 17.24
C CYS A 322 -5.02 -6.92 18.35
N LYS A 323 -3.93 -6.13 18.30
CA LYS A 323 -3.55 -5.19 19.38
C LYS A 323 -4.31 -3.86 19.36
N ASP A 324 -4.47 -3.25 18.19
CA ASP A 324 -5.02 -1.88 18.07
C ASP A 324 -6.11 -1.73 17.01
N PHE A 325 -6.36 -2.79 16.23
CA PHE A 325 -7.37 -2.88 15.16
C PHE A 325 -7.23 -1.80 14.06
N SER A 326 -6.19 -0.98 14.12
CA SER A 326 -5.88 0.09 13.16
C SER A 326 -4.78 -0.36 12.19
N HIS A 327 -3.95 -1.31 12.62
CA HIS A 327 -2.98 -2.01 11.80
C HIS A 327 -3.42 -3.44 11.53
N THR A 328 -3.27 -3.87 10.28
CA THR A 328 -3.51 -5.26 9.89
C THR A 328 -2.33 -6.15 10.26
N GLY A 329 -2.57 -7.46 10.37
CA GLY A 329 -1.51 -8.45 10.51
C GLY A 329 -0.70 -8.61 9.22
N TYR A 330 0.45 -9.26 9.33
CA TYR A 330 1.39 -9.40 8.21
C TYR A 330 0.73 -10.01 6.95
N SER A 331 -0.13 -11.02 7.09
CA SER A 331 -0.77 -11.69 5.94
C SER A 331 -1.67 -10.76 5.14
N ALA A 332 -2.53 -10.00 5.81
CA ALA A 332 -3.42 -9.05 5.16
C ALA A 332 -2.64 -7.90 4.51
N LEU A 333 -1.61 -7.38 5.19
CA LEU A 333 -0.72 -6.36 4.64
C LEU A 333 0.06 -6.86 3.41
N SER A 334 0.57 -8.08 3.46
CA SER A 334 1.30 -8.71 2.36
C SER A 334 0.43 -8.89 1.12
N GLN A 335 -0.79 -9.41 1.29
CA GLN A 335 -1.75 -9.55 0.20
C GLN A 335 -2.19 -8.19 -0.36
N ALA A 336 -2.45 -7.19 0.51
CA ALA A 336 -2.78 -5.83 0.09
C ALA A 336 -1.65 -5.21 -0.75
N THR A 337 -0.40 -5.46 -0.36
CA THR A 337 0.79 -4.98 -1.07
C THR A 337 0.95 -5.63 -2.43
N GLN A 338 0.65 -6.92 -2.55
CA GLN A 338 0.61 -7.62 -3.84
C GLN A 338 -0.48 -7.06 -4.77
N LEU A 339 -1.66 -6.74 -4.24
CA LEU A 339 -2.73 -6.10 -5.01
C LEU A 339 -2.34 -4.69 -5.47
N LEU A 340 -1.68 -3.93 -4.60
CA LEU A 340 -1.16 -2.61 -4.95
C LEU A 340 -0.10 -2.70 -6.05
N PHE A 341 0.81 -3.68 -5.97
CA PHE A 341 1.81 -3.93 -7.00
C PHE A 341 1.18 -4.36 -8.33
N ASN A 342 0.17 -5.24 -8.29
CA ASN A 342 -0.63 -5.60 -9.46
C ASN A 342 -1.27 -4.38 -10.11
N ASP A 343 -1.88 -3.50 -9.32
CA ASP A 343 -2.51 -2.28 -9.83
C ASP A 343 -1.51 -1.37 -10.56
N ILE A 344 -0.29 -1.23 -10.05
CA ILE A 344 0.78 -0.42 -10.66
C ILE A 344 1.29 -1.07 -11.95
N CYS A 345 1.58 -2.37 -11.90
CA CYS A 345 2.32 -3.09 -12.94
C CYS A 345 1.43 -3.63 -14.07
N ASN A 346 0.24 -4.15 -13.76
CA ASN A 346 -0.69 -4.63 -14.81
C ASN A 346 -1.14 -3.48 -15.70
N ALA A 347 -1.30 -2.29 -15.13
CA ALA A 347 -1.64 -1.09 -15.89
C ALA A 347 -0.55 -0.73 -16.92
N GLN A 348 0.72 -1.08 -16.68
CA GLN A 348 1.77 -0.88 -17.67
C GLN A 348 1.68 -1.93 -18.77
N LYS A 349 1.55 -3.21 -18.41
CA LYS A 349 1.50 -4.32 -19.39
C LYS A 349 0.36 -4.16 -20.41
N LEU A 350 -0.81 -3.68 -19.98
CA LEU A 350 -1.92 -3.43 -20.90
C LEU A 350 -1.63 -2.32 -21.92
N ASN A 351 -0.90 -1.27 -21.55
CA ASN A 351 -0.58 -0.17 -22.47
C ASN A 351 0.42 -0.59 -23.57
N TYR A 352 1.32 -1.53 -23.26
CA TYR A 352 2.24 -2.10 -24.26
C TYR A 352 1.50 -2.95 -25.29
N MET A 353 0.52 -3.77 -24.87
CA MET A 353 -0.26 -4.62 -25.79
C MET A 353 -1.22 -3.85 -26.70
N THR A 354 -1.49 -2.57 -26.43
CA THR A 354 -2.32 -1.72 -27.30
C THR A 354 -1.52 -0.92 -28.33
N LEU A 355 -0.19 -0.98 -28.29
CA LEU A 355 0.72 -0.29 -29.20
C LEU A 355 1.35 -1.22 -30.26
N GLU A 356 1.14 -2.53 -30.13
CA GLU A 356 1.32 -3.54 -31.19
C GLU A 356 -0.01 -3.77 -31.92
#